data_AF-A0ABD0L142-F1
#
_entry.id   AF-A0ABD0L142-F1
#
_cell.length_a   1.000
_cell.length_b   1.000
_cell.length_c   1.000
_cell.angle_alpha   90.00
_cell.angle_beta   90.00
_cell.angle_gamma   90.00
#
_symmetry.space_group_name_H-M   'P 1'
#
loop_
_entity.id
_entity.type
_entity.pdbx_description
1 polymer ?
#
loop_
_entity_poly.entity_id
_entity_poly.type
_entity_poly.pdbx_seq_one_letter_code
_entity_poly.pdbx_strand_id
1 'polypeptide(L)'
;MQYTAAAGTAGLYVALVYPQLWGLKRYREMLQMYRDGEPQPVDPDSQRMGQKVLDTVMWDPVSEANVEFFTAYGQDIVHRGSTFSSYGAIIGVPISFTYRSADDVDKEKITLNNQSIDWNTPAGKQLLESMILSEKAREFAIARELFYLHTYHIHVRGLLFCSCCFASYWMGAAINAVYRLTQRTPVIVRASVFGLIAGVGATVYCLASDAYSWYIDRKVDRQAAALGCEYAEGGVEFYTKLLQRNIALRSLMGPDGGKKYTAYGNDIHFWRSPCVPLTTRRDDLLEAVKRFEKTSEPKSVASAAQPA
;
A
#
# COMPACT_ATOMS: atom_id res chain seq x y z
N MET A 1 33.48 -11.64 -17.51
CA MET A 1 32.17 -12.22 -17.11
C MET A 1 31.53 -11.53 -15.90
N GLN A 2 32.29 -11.07 -14.89
CA GLN A 2 31.70 -10.33 -13.77
C GLN A 2 31.16 -8.94 -14.20
N TYR A 3 31.89 -8.23 -15.05
CA TYR A 3 31.44 -6.94 -15.62
C TYR A 3 30.15 -7.04 -16.44
N THR A 4 29.94 -8.14 -17.18
CA THR A 4 28.72 -8.36 -17.95
C THR A 4 27.51 -8.62 -17.07
N ALA A 5 27.70 -9.30 -15.93
CA ALA A 5 26.63 -9.50 -14.96
C ALA A 5 26.28 -8.21 -14.22
N ALA A 6 27.28 -7.41 -13.83
CA ALA A 6 27.08 -6.10 -13.22
C ALA A 6 26.36 -5.12 -14.18
N ALA A 7 26.77 -5.08 -15.45
CA ALA A 7 26.07 -4.29 -16.48
C ALA A 7 24.63 -4.78 -16.69
N GLY A 8 24.42 -6.10 -16.70
CA GLY A 8 23.09 -6.70 -16.84
C GLY A 8 22.16 -6.35 -15.68
N THR A 9 22.64 -6.41 -14.43
CA THR A 9 21.83 -6.06 -13.25
C THR A 9 21.60 -4.55 -13.13
N ALA A 10 22.54 -3.71 -13.58
CA ALA A 10 22.32 -2.27 -13.71
C ALA A 10 21.25 -1.95 -14.76
N GLY A 11 21.27 -2.61 -15.92
CA GLY A 11 20.22 -2.48 -16.93
C GLY A 11 18.86 -2.94 -16.41
N LEU A 12 18.82 -4.03 -15.65
CA LEU A 12 17.61 -4.54 -15.00
C LEU A 12 17.05 -3.56 -13.96
N TYR A 13 17.92 -2.91 -13.19
CA TYR A 13 17.52 -1.87 -12.23
C TYR A 13 16.82 -0.72 -12.94
N VAL A 14 17.42 -0.20 -14.01
CA VAL A 14 16.83 0.87 -14.82
C VAL A 14 15.49 0.41 -15.39
N ALA A 15 15.40 -0.80 -15.94
CA ALA A 15 14.16 -1.34 -16.50
C ALA A 15 13.02 -1.49 -15.48
N LEU A 16 13.34 -1.72 -14.19
CA LEU A 16 12.33 -1.85 -13.13
C LEU A 16 11.93 -0.51 -12.51
N VAL A 17 12.89 0.38 -12.28
CA VAL A 17 12.67 1.65 -11.59
C VAL A 17 12.18 2.73 -12.54
N TYR A 18 12.73 2.82 -13.75
CA TYR A 18 12.43 3.92 -14.68
C TYR A 18 10.95 4.01 -15.07
N PRO A 19 10.23 2.90 -15.37
CA PRO A 19 8.80 2.99 -15.70
C PRO A 19 7.95 3.53 -14.54
N GLN A 20 8.35 3.27 -13.29
CA GLN A 20 7.63 3.75 -12.10
C GLN A 20 7.82 5.25 -11.86
N LEU A 21 8.87 5.85 -12.43
CA LEU A 21 9.18 7.27 -12.31
C LEU A 21 8.73 8.06 -13.55
N TRP A 22 9.18 7.68 -14.74
CA TRP A 22 8.84 8.40 -15.98
C TRP A 22 7.42 8.10 -16.47
N GLY A 23 6.91 6.90 -16.20
CA GLY A 23 5.58 6.44 -16.65
C GLY A 23 4.40 7.01 -15.86
N LEU A 24 4.62 7.99 -14.99
CA LEU A 24 3.58 8.55 -14.10
C LEU A 24 2.34 9.03 -14.85
N LYS A 25 2.49 9.71 -15.99
CA LYS A 25 1.35 10.16 -16.81
C LYS A 25 0.49 9.00 -17.30
N ARG A 26 1.12 7.93 -17.78
CA ARG A 26 0.42 6.73 -18.24
C ARG A 26 -0.25 5.98 -17.10
N TYR A 27 0.39 5.94 -15.92
CA TYR A 27 -0.24 5.40 -14.72
C TYR A 27 -1.46 6.22 -14.30
N ARG A 28 -1.38 7.55 -14.36
CA ARG A 28 -2.52 8.43 -14.12
C ARG A 28 -3.65 8.14 -15.10
N GLU A 29 -3.38 8.13 -16.40
CA GLU A 29 -4.40 7.83 -17.42
C GLU A 29 -5.08 6.46 -17.21
N MET A 30 -4.34 5.45 -16.75
CA MET A 30 -4.90 4.14 -16.46
C MET A 30 -5.75 4.10 -15.18
N LEU A 31 -5.40 4.91 -14.18
CA LEU A 31 -6.03 4.91 -12.86
C LEU A 31 -7.08 6.01 -12.71
N GLN A 32 -7.10 7.00 -13.60
CA GLN A 32 -8.01 8.13 -13.51
C GLN A 32 -9.43 7.72 -13.86
N MET A 33 -10.39 8.31 -13.14
CA MET A 33 -11.79 8.15 -13.46
C MET A 33 -12.16 9.05 -14.65
N TYR A 34 -12.81 8.46 -15.64
CA TYR A 34 -13.34 9.17 -16.80
C TYR A 34 -14.86 9.21 -16.75
N ARG A 35 -15.43 10.35 -17.09
CA ARG A 35 -16.87 10.54 -17.26
C ARG A 35 -17.10 11.14 -18.64
N ASP A 36 -17.89 10.45 -19.47
CA ASP A 36 -18.20 10.88 -20.83
C ASP A 36 -16.95 11.11 -21.72
N GLY A 37 -15.88 10.33 -21.48
CA GLY A 37 -14.61 10.41 -22.22
C GLY A 37 -13.62 11.43 -21.66
N GLU A 38 -14.03 12.28 -20.72
CA GLU A 38 -13.18 13.31 -20.13
C GLU A 38 -12.69 12.91 -18.71
N PRO A 39 -11.45 13.29 -18.35
CA PRO A 39 -10.92 13.03 -17.02
C PRO A 39 -11.69 13.82 -15.97
N GLN A 40 -12.22 13.12 -14.97
CA GLN A 40 -12.96 13.76 -13.89
C GLN A 40 -12.01 14.59 -13.02
N PRO A 41 -12.31 15.89 -12.78
CA PRO A 41 -11.50 16.71 -11.88
C PRO A 41 -11.60 16.20 -10.44
N VAL A 42 -10.61 16.57 -9.63
CA VAL A 42 -10.65 16.28 -8.19
C VAL A 42 -11.75 17.12 -7.56
N ASP A 43 -12.55 16.48 -6.72
CA ASP A 43 -13.58 17.14 -5.93
C ASP A 43 -12.95 18.24 -5.04
N PRO A 44 -13.52 19.46 -4.99
CA PRO A 44 -12.94 20.58 -4.25
C PRO A 44 -12.70 20.29 -2.76
N ASP A 45 -13.59 19.54 -2.10
CA ASP A 45 -13.39 19.16 -0.70
C ASP A 45 -12.18 18.25 -0.55
N SER A 46 -12.05 17.27 -1.45
CA SER A 46 -10.93 16.32 -1.46
C SER A 46 -9.59 17.01 -1.75
N GLN A 47 -9.60 18.01 -2.66
CA GLN A 47 -8.41 18.82 -2.95
C GLN A 47 -8.02 19.69 -1.74
N ARG A 48 -9.00 20.35 -1.10
CA ARG A 48 -8.78 21.14 0.11
C ARG A 48 -8.22 20.28 1.25
N MET A 49 -8.75 19.08 1.42
CA MET A 49 -8.27 18.13 2.41
C MET A 49 -6.84 17.68 2.11
N GLY A 50 -6.53 17.35 0.85
CA GLY A 50 -5.18 17.00 0.42
C GLY A 50 -4.16 18.11 0.75
N GLN A 51 -4.52 19.36 0.47
CA GLN A 51 -3.68 20.51 0.82
C GLN A 51 -3.52 20.69 2.33
N LYS A 52 -4.61 20.59 3.10
CA LYS A 52 -4.57 20.67 4.57
C LYS A 52 -3.62 19.63 5.16
N VAL A 53 -3.65 18.40 4.65
CA VAL A 53 -2.77 17.33 5.13
C VAL A 53 -1.32 17.59 4.74
N LEU A 54 -1.05 18.05 3.50
CA LEU A 54 0.29 18.48 3.09
C LEU A 54 0.86 19.54 4.03
N ASP A 55 0.09 20.59 4.30
CA ASP A 55 0.49 21.68 5.20
C ASP A 55 0.75 21.18 6.64
N THR A 56 0.00 20.17 7.09
CA THR A 56 0.16 19.56 8.42
C THR A 56 1.43 18.72 8.53
N VAL A 57 1.83 18.07 7.44
CA VAL A 57 3.01 17.20 7.40
C VAL A 57 4.31 18.02 7.37
N MET A 58 4.26 19.27 6.91
CA MET A 58 5.38 20.23 6.90
C MET A 58 6.64 19.69 6.21
N TRP A 59 6.53 19.29 4.95
CA TRP A 59 7.69 18.86 4.18
C TRP A 59 8.44 20.05 3.57
N ASP A 60 9.58 19.75 2.94
CA ASP A 60 10.25 20.77 2.15
C ASP A 60 9.36 21.19 0.95
N PRO A 61 9.37 22.48 0.55
CA PRO A 61 8.50 22.98 -0.51
C PRO A 61 8.67 22.26 -1.85
N VAL A 62 9.84 21.66 -2.11
CA VAL A 62 10.12 20.91 -3.34
C VAL A 62 9.38 19.58 -3.33
N SER A 63 9.45 18.84 -2.22
CA SER A 63 8.70 17.59 -2.03
C SER A 63 7.19 17.82 -2.11
N GLU A 64 6.69 18.91 -1.54
CA GLU A 64 5.26 19.27 -1.57
C GLU A 64 4.79 19.61 -2.99
N ALA A 65 5.54 20.45 -3.72
CA ALA A 65 5.23 20.82 -5.10
C ALA A 65 5.27 19.62 -6.07
N ASN A 66 5.96 18.55 -5.70
CA ASN A 66 6.07 17.33 -6.48
C ASN A 66 4.86 16.38 -6.31
N VAL A 67 3.89 16.68 -5.45
CA VAL A 67 2.69 15.85 -5.25
C VAL A 67 1.50 16.39 -6.04
N GLU A 68 0.91 15.54 -6.88
CA GLU A 68 -0.32 15.84 -7.62
C GLU A 68 -1.46 14.91 -7.22
N PHE A 69 -2.65 15.48 -6.98
CA PHE A 69 -3.87 14.72 -6.72
C PHE A 69 -4.69 14.53 -8.01
N PHE A 70 -5.30 13.36 -8.17
CA PHE A 70 -6.26 13.07 -9.23
C PHE A 70 -7.39 12.17 -8.73
N THR A 71 -8.53 12.16 -9.42
CA THR A 71 -9.65 11.28 -9.08
C THR A 71 -9.37 9.87 -9.61
N ALA A 72 -9.18 8.91 -8.70
CA ALA A 72 -8.93 7.52 -9.06
C ALA A 72 -10.23 6.74 -9.30
N TYR A 73 -10.17 5.87 -10.31
CA TYR A 73 -11.15 4.83 -10.52
C TYR A 73 -10.96 3.72 -9.48
N GLY A 74 -12.03 3.38 -8.76
CA GLY A 74 -12.05 2.36 -7.72
C GLY A 74 -12.43 2.91 -6.35
N GLN A 75 -12.40 2.04 -5.35
CA GLN A 75 -12.79 2.37 -3.97
C GLN A 75 -11.60 2.61 -3.04
N ASP A 76 -10.39 2.34 -3.52
CA ASP A 76 -9.16 2.42 -2.74
C ASP A 76 -8.35 3.64 -3.17
N ILE A 77 -7.73 4.29 -2.19
CA ILE A 77 -6.73 5.31 -2.42
C ILE A 77 -5.45 4.67 -2.97
N VAL A 78 -4.85 5.31 -3.97
CA VAL A 78 -3.66 4.78 -4.66
C VAL A 78 -2.56 5.84 -4.72
N HIS A 79 -1.31 5.42 -4.61
CA HIS A 79 -0.15 6.29 -4.82
C HIS A 79 0.79 5.71 -5.89
N ARG A 80 1.48 6.57 -6.63
CA ARG A 80 2.59 6.19 -7.53
C ARG A 80 3.66 7.28 -7.54
N GLY A 81 4.90 6.87 -7.78
CA GLY A 81 6.05 7.79 -7.84
C GLY A 81 6.71 8.00 -6.47
N SER A 82 7.47 9.08 -6.35
CA SER A 82 8.24 9.42 -5.16
C SER A 82 8.48 10.92 -5.11
N THR A 83 8.39 11.52 -3.93
CA THR A 83 8.64 12.97 -3.75
C THR A 83 10.11 13.34 -3.96
N PHE A 84 11.03 12.37 -3.81
CA PHE A 84 12.47 12.54 -4.07
C PHE A 84 12.84 12.49 -5.57
N SER A 85 11.89 12.21 -6.45
CA SER A 85 12.10 12.11 -7.88
C SER A 85 11.72 13.40 -8.59
N SER A 86 12.51 13.82 -9.58
CA SER A 86 12.20 14.97 -10.44
C SER A 86 10.94 14.78 -11.30
N TYR A 87 10.45 13.55 -11.42
CA TYR A 87 9.20 13.25 -12.15
C TYR A 87 7.94 13.43 -11.29
N GLY A 88 8.11 13.64 -9.98
CA GLY A 88 7.02 13.85 -9.04
C GLY A 88 6.37 12.57 -8.51
N ALA A 89 5.23 12.76 -7.87
CA ALA A 89 4.41 11.75 -7.23
C ALA A 89 2.92 12.06 -7.44
N ILE A 90 2.11 11.03 -7.58
CA ILE A 90 0.66 11.16 -7.77
C ILE A 90 -0.10 10.39 -6.70
N ILE A 91 -1.17 11.01 -6.19
CA ILE A 91 -2.16 10.38 -5.30
C ILE A 91 -3.50 10.37 -6.00
N GLY A 92 -4.02 9.17 -6.19
CA GLY A 92 -5.36 8.92 -6.71
C GLY A 92 -6.36 8.83 -5.56
N VAL A 93 -7.19 9.87 -5.41
CA VAL A 93 -8.27 9.91 -4.42
C VAL A 93 -9.50 9.22 -5.01
N PRO A 94 -10.04 8.18 -4.37
CA PRO A 94 -11.16 7.44 -4.91
C PRO A 94 -12.44 8.27 -4.82
N ILE A 95 -13.38 8.04 -5.74
CA ILE A 95 -14.69 8.70 -5.71
C ILE A 95 -15.47 8.42 -4.41
N SER A 96 -15.12 7.35 -3.67
CA SER A 96 -15.72 7.09 -2.36
C SER A 96 -15.53 8.23 -1.35
N PHE A 97 -14.53 9.08 -1.53
CA PHE A 97 -14.28 10.22 -0.64
C PHE A 97 -15.30 11.35 -0.81
N THR A 98 -16.08 11.35 -1.91
CA THR A 98 -17.14 12.33 -2.14
C THR A 98 -18.46 11.91 -1.48
N TYR A 99 -18.63 10.64 -1.11
CA TYR A 99 -19.85 10.15 -0.47
C TYR A 99 -19.97 10.74 0.94
N ARG A 100 -21.16 11.27 1.27
CA ARG A 100 -21.51 11.77 2.61
C ARG A 100 -22.60 10.91 3.24
N SER A 101 -23.46 10.34 2.40
CA SER A 101 -24.56 9.48 2.78
C SER A 101 -24.60 8.19 1.94
N ALA A 102 -25.39 7.24 2.40
CA ALA A 102 -25.67 5.99 1.70
C ALA A 102 -26.40 6.19 0.35
N ASP A 103 -27.05 7.34 0.18
CA ASP A 103 -27.82 7.67 -1.02
C ASP A 103 -26.95 8.31 -2.12
N ASP A 104 -25.77 8.85 -1.75
CA ASP A 104 -24.82 9.43 -2.72
C ASP A 104 -24.08 8.35 -3.52
N VAL A 105 -24.14 7.10 -3.06
CA VAL A 105 -23.44 5.98 -3.69
C VAL A 105 -24.18 5.56 -4.96
N ASP A 106 -23.47 5.62 -6.09
CA ASP A 106 -23.98 5.17 -7.39
C ASP A 106 -24.08 3.63 -7.44
N LYS A 107 -25.19 3.12 -6.90
CA LYS A 107 -25.51 1.69 -6.75
C LYS A 107 -25.54 0.94 -8.09
N GLU A 108 -25.84 1.62 -9.19
CA GLU A 108 -25.97 1.01 -10.52
C GLU A 108 -24.61 0.73 -11.16
N LYS A 109 -23.60 1.55 -10.88
CA LYS A 109 -22.25 1.37 -11.41
C LYS A 109 -21.42 0.35 -10.66
N ILE A 110 -21.80 0.02 -9.43
CA ILE A 110 -21.06 -0.95 -8.61
C ILE A 110 -21.55 -2.37 -8.93
N THR A 111 -20.73 -3.09 -9.69
CA THR A 111 -20.97 -4.49 -10.02
C THR A 111 -19.92 -5.39 -9.40
N LEU A 112 -20.34 -6.57 -8.96
CA LEU A 112 -19.48 -7.60 -8.40
C LEU A 112 -19.53 -8.82 -9.32
N ASN A 113 -18.40 -9.21 -9.91
CA ASN A 113 -18.34 -10.28 -10.91
C ASN A 113 -19.35 -10.10 -12.06
N ASN A 114 -19.51 -8.86 -12.56
CA ASN A 114 -20.50 -8.47 -13.57
C ASN A 114 -21.98 -8.67 -13.16
N GLN A 115 -22.25 -8.81 -11.86
CA GLN A 115 -23.60 -8.91 -11.31
C GLN A 115 -23.90 -7.69 -10.44
N SER A 116 -25.14 -7.21 -10.51
CA SER A 116 -25.64 -6.18 -9.62
C SER A 116 -25.73 -6.71 -8.19
N ILE A 117 -25.37 -5.89 -7.21
CA ILE A 117 -25.44 -6.23 -5.80
C ILE A 117 -26.88 -5.99 -5.30
N ASP A 118 -27.44 -6.93 -4.55
CA ASP A 118 -28.68 -6.67 -3.82
C ASP A 118 -28.39 -5.88 -2.53
N TRP A 119 -28.66 -4.58 -2.60
CA TRP A 119 -28.43 -3.62 -1.52
C TRP A 119 -29.35 -3.80 -0.31
N ASN A 120 -30.45 -4.56 -0.44
CA ASN A 120 -31.36 -4.81 0.67
C ASN A 120 -30.85 -5.91 1.62
N THR A 121 -29.88 -6.72 1.16
CA THR A 121 -29.26 -7.75 1.99
C THR A 121 -28.42 -7.13 3.12
N PRO A 122 -28.24 -7.84 4.25
CA PRO A 122 -27.37 -7.37 5.33
C PRO A 122 -25.94 -7.07 4.86
N ALA A 123 -25.41 -7.90 3.94
CA ALA A 123 -24.08 -7.71 3.38
C ALA A 123 -24.03 -6.49 2.42
N GLY A 124 -25.08 -6.26 1.63
CA GLY A 124 -25.19 -5.06 0.78
C GLY A 124 -25.23 -3.76 1.59
N LYS A 125 -25.98 -3.74 2.70
CA LYS A 125 -26.02 -2.59 3.62
C LYS A 125 -24.67 -2.36 4.31
N GLN A 126 -24.05 -3.44 4.80
CA GLN A 126 -22.72 -3.36 5.41
C GLN A 126 -21.67 -2.83 4.42
N LEU A 127 -21.74 -3.25 3.16
CA LEU A 127 -20.87 -2.75 2.10
C LEU A 127 -21.10 -1.24 1.88
N LEU A 128 -22.34 -0.79 1.82
CA LEU A 128 -22.70 0.63 1.64
C LEU A 128 -22.18 1.50 2.79
N GLU A 129 -22.40 1.07 4.03
CA GLU A 129 -21.90 1.75 5.23
C GLU A 129 -20.38 1.81 5.28
N SER A 130 -19.70 0.80 4.75
CA SER A 130 -18.24 0.73 4.72
C SER A 130 -17.59 1.72 3.74
N MET A 131 -18.34 2.20 2.73
CA MET A 131 -17.83 3.18 1.76
C MET A 131 -17.84 4.61 2.29
N ILE A 132 -18.61 4.87 3.33
CA ILE A 132 -18.75 6.20 3.94
C ILE A 132 -17.67 6.34 5.01
N LEU A 133 -16.77 7.30 4.80
CA LEU A 133 -15.66 7.61 5.69
C LEU A 133 -15.86 9.00 6.32
N SER A 134 -15.55 9.13 7.61
CA SER A 134 -15.47 10.44 8.25
C SER A 134 -14.38 11.33 7.66
N GLU A 135 -14.39 12.62 7.99
CA GLU A 135 -13.32 13.55 7.61
C GLU A 135 -11.96 13.10 8.16
N LYS A 136 -11.89 12.73 9.45
CA LYS A 136 -10.67 12.21 10.09
C LYS A 136 -10.11 10.97 9.38
N ALA A 137 -10.98 10.04 8.99
CA ALA A 137 -10.57 8.82 8.29
C ALA A 137 -10.00 9.10 6.89
N ARG A 138 -10.59 10.07 6.17
CA ARG A 138 -10.09 10.51 4.86
C ARG A 138 -8.75 11.26 4.97
N GLU A 139 -8.60 12.10 5.98
CA GLU A 139 -7.33 12.79 6.28
C GLU A 139 -6.21 11.80 6.61
N PHE A 140 -6.49 10.81 7.46
CA PHE A 140 -5.54 9.73 7.74
C PHE A 140 -5.15 8.96 6.48
N ALA A 141 -6.13 8.60 5.64
CA ALA A 141 -5.86 7.87 4.41
C ALA A 141 -4.92 8.64 3.48
N ILE A 142 -5.15 9.94 3.30
CA ILE A 142 -4.26 10.81 2.50
C ILE A 142 -2.88 10.93 3.15
N ALA A 143 -2.81 11.18 4.46
CA ALA A 143 -1.54 11.30 5.20
C ALA A 143 -0.68 10.04 5.05
N ARG A 144 -1.30 8.87 5.15
CA ARG A 144 -0.63 7.58 4.96
C ARG A 144 -0.02 7.46 3.56
N GLU A 145 -0.78 7.77 2.51
CA GLU A 145 -0.29 7.71 1.12
C GLU A 145 0.82 8.73 0.86
N LEU A 146 0.75 9.92 1.47
CA LEU A 146 1.84 10.88 1.46
C LEU A 146 3.10 10.22 2.05
N PHE A 147 3.06 9.69 3.27
CA PHE A 147 4.26 9.08 3.86
C PHE A 147 4.82 7.89 3.06
N TYR A 148 3.98 7.13 2.32
CA TYR A 148 4.45 6.14 1.35
C TYR A 148 5.28 6.77 0.21
N LEU A 149 4.80 7.88 -0.35
CA LEU A 149 5.50 8.61 -1.42
C LEU A 149 6.81 9.24 -0.95
N HIS A 150 6.88 9.66 0.31
CA HIS A 150 8.09 10.17 0.95
C HIS A 150 8.97 9.04 1.51
N THR A 151 9.14 7.98 0.72
CA THR A 151 10.01 6.84 1.02
C THR A 151 10.71 6.38 -0.27
N TYR A 152 11.95 5.89 -0.14
CA TYR A 152 12.72 5.29 -1.24
C TYR A 152 12.22 3.90 -1.67
N HIS A 153 10.93 3.61 -1.54
CA HIS A 153 10.38 2.25 -1.69
C HIS A 153 10.61 1.67 -3.10
N ILE A 154 10.51 2.50 -4.14
CA ILE A 154 10.79 2.11 -5.54
C ILE A 154 12.26 1.68 -5.68
N HIS A 155 13.19 2.49 -5.18
CA HIS A 155 14.62 2.24 -5.30
C HIS A 155 15.06 1.04 -4.47
N VAL A 156 14.61 0.93 -3.22
CA VAL A 156 14.96 -0.19 -2.33
C VAL A 156 14.49 -1.51 -2.93
N ARG A 157 13.26 -1.57 -3.46
CA ARG A 157 12.73 -2.79 -4.08
C ARG A 157 13.50 -3.16 -5.35
N GLY A 158 13.83 -2.19 -6.19
CA GLY A 158 14.68 -2.39 -7.36
C GLY A 158 16.08 -2.90 -7.01
N LEU A 159 16.71 -2.30 -5.99
CA LEU A 159 18.03 -2.71 -5.49
C LEU A 159 18.01 -4.11 -4.90
N LEU A 160 17.00 -4.46 -4.09
CA LEU A 160 16.83 -5.80 -3.53
C LEU A 160 16.75 -6.86 -4.63
N PHE A 161 15.90 -6.63 -5.63
CA PHE A 161 15.76 -7.56 -6.75
C PHE A 161 17.09 -7.74 -7.52
N CYS A 162 17.73 -6.63 -7.88
CA CYS A 162 18.98 -6.67 -8.63
C CYS A 162 20.12 -7.32 -7.84
N SER A 163 20.16 -7.08 -6.52
CA SER A 163 21.15 -7.68 -5.62
C SER A 163 20.96 -9.20 -5.52
N CYS A 164 19.72 -9.68 -5.41
CA CYS A 164 19.42 -11.12 -5.43
C CYS A 164 19.77 -11.77 -6.77
N CYS A 165 19.50 -11.10 -7.90
CA CYS A 165 19.92 -11.58 -9.22
C CYS A 165 21.44 -11.65 -9.36
N PHE A 166 22.15 -10.60 -8.92
CA PHE A 166 23.62 -10.56 -8.95
C PHE A 166 24.24 -11.66 -8.08
N ALA A 167 23.74 -11.82 -6.85
CA ALA A 167 24.20 -12.86 -5.93
C ALA A 167 23.95 -14.27 -6.48
N SER A 168 22.77 -14.51 -7.07
CA SER A 168 22.43 -15.79 -7.71
C SER A 168 23.37 -16.10 -8.88
N TYR A 169 23.65 -15.10 -9.74
CA TYR A 169 24.61 -15.26 -10.83
C TYR A 169 26.01 -15.57 -10.30
N TRP A 170 26.48 -14.83 -9.31
CA TRP A 170 27.82 -15.00 -8.76
C TRP A 170 27.98 -16.38 -8.11
N MET A 171 26.98 -16.83 -7.35
CA MET A 171 26.94 -18.17 -6.76
C MET A 171 26.93 -19.26 -7.83
N GLY A 172 26.12 -19.10 -8.88
CA GLY A 172 26.12 -20.01 -10.03
C GLY A 172 27.47 -20.08 -10.74
N ALA A 173 28.12 -18.93 -10.96
CA ALA A 173 29.44 -18.86 -11.57
C ALA A 173 30.51 -19.54 -10.70
N ALA A 174 30.49 -19.33 -9.38
CA ALA A 174 31.41 -19.96 -8.44
C ALA A 174 31.25 -21.49 -8.43
N ILE A 175 30.02 -21.99 -8.32
CA ILE A 175 29.72 -23.43 -8.34
C ILE A 175 30.15 -24.05 -9.69
N ASN A 176 29.88 -23.37 -10.81
CA ASN A 176 30.32 -23.82 -12.11
C ASN A 176 31.85 -23.88 -12.24
N ALA A 177 32.57 -22.93 -11.64
CA ALA A 177 34.04 -22.92 -11.64
C ALA A 177 34.64 -24.07 -10.82
N VAL A 178 34.08 -24.35 -9.64
CA VAL A 178 34.55 -25.43 -8.75
C VAL A 178 34.29 -26.81 -9.34
N TYR A 179 33.06 -27.06 -9.81
CA TYR A 179 32.64 -28.38 -10.26
C TYR A 179 32.77 -28.61 -11.78
N ARG A 180 33.18 -27.58 -12.53
CA ARG A 180 33.29 -27.59 -14.00
C ARG A 180 32.01 -28.09 -14.68
N LEU A 181 30.85 -27.68 -14.16
CA LEU A 181 29.53 -28.17 -14.57
C LEU A 181 29.29 -28.00 -16.07
N THR A 182 29.80 -26.93 -16.66
CA THR A 182 29.63 -26.67 -18.11
C THR A 182 30.34 -27.72 -18.99
N GLN A 183 31.43 -28.33 -18.52
CA GLN A 183 32.24 -29.28 -19.29
C GLN A 183 31.90 -30.74 -18.99
N ARG A 184 31.48 -31.05 -17.75
CA ARG A 184 31.37 -32.43 -17.26
C ARG A 184 29.94 -32.92 -17.03
N THR A 185 28.95 -32.05 -17.15
CA THR A 185 27.60 -32.34 -16.67
C THR A 185 26.57 -32.17 -17.80
N PRO A 186 25.61 -33.10 -17.96
CA PRO A 186 24.56 -32.97 -18.95
C PRO A 186 23.69 -31.73 -18.68
N VAL A 187 23.11 -31.19 -19.75
CA VAL A 187 22.36 -29.92 -19.72
C VAL A 187 21.22 -29.92 -18.70
N ILE A 188 20.52 -31.05 -18.54
CA ILE A 188 19.40 -31.18 -17.59
C ILE A 188 19.87 -30.96 -16.15
N VAL A 189 20.95 -31.63 -15.74
CA VAL A 189 21.48 -31.49 -14.38
C VAL A 189 21.99 -30.07 -14.14
N ARG A 190 22.63 -29.45 -15.14
CA ARG A 190 23.06 -28.05 -15.07
C ARG A 190 21.89 -27.08 -14.92
N ALA A 191 20.81 -27.31 -15.68
CA ALA A 191 19.58 -26.52 -15.58
C ALA A 191 18.94 -26.67 -14.21
N SER A 192 18.90 -27.88 -13.64
CA SER A 192 18.41 -28.12 -12.29
C SER A 192 19.23 -27.38 -11.23
N VAL A 193 20.56 -27.44 -11.30
CA VAL A 193 21.43 -26.75 -10.34
C VAL A 193 21.25 -25.22 -10.41
N PHE A 194 21.28 -24.64 -11.60
CA PHE A 194 21.04 -23.19 -11.74
C PHE A 194 19.61 -22.79 -11.42
N GLY A 195 18.63 -23.66 -11.69
CA GLY A 195 17.23 -23.47 -11.29
C GLY A 195 17.07 -23.44 -9.78
N LEU A 196 17.75 -24.33 -9.05
CA LEU A 196 17.76 -24.31 -7.58
C LEU A 196 18.39 -23.02 -7.03
N ILE A 197 19.52 -22.58 -7.60
CA ILE A 197 20.18 -21.33 -7.22
C ILE A 197 19.26 -20.13 -7.45
N ALA A 198 18.64 -20.05 -8.63
CA ALA A 198 17.67 -19.00 -8.95
C ALA A 198 16.44 -19.06 -8.02
N GLY A 199 15.96 -20.26 -7.69
CA GLY A 199 14.85 -20.47 -6.76
C GLY A 199 15.18 -19.97 -5.35
N VAL A 200 16.37 -20.26 -4.84
CA VAL A 200 16.84 -19.70 -3.55
C VAL A 200 16.91 -18.18 -3.61
N GLY A 201 17.49 -17.61 -4.67
CA GLY A 201 17.56 -16.16 -4.86
C GLY A 201 16.18 -15.50 -4.91
N ALA A 202 15.21 -16.12 -5.60
CA ALA A 202 13.84 -15.65 -5.66
C ALA A 202 13.14 -15.71 -4.29
N THR A 203 13.32 -16.80 -3.53
CA THR A 203 12.79 -16.93 -2.17
C THR A 203 13.37 -15.85 -1.24
N VAL A 204 14.68 -15.63 -1.28
CA VAL A 204 15.35 -14.57 -0.49
C VAL A 204 14.79 -13.20 -0.86
N TYR A 205 14.62 -12.91 -2.15
CA TYR A 205 13.99 -11.66 -2.60
C TYR A 205 12.57 -11.50 -2.07
N CYS A 206 11.73 -12.54 -2.17
CA CYS A 206 10.35 -12.46 -1.70
C CYS A 206 10.27 -12.22 -0.19
N LEU A 207 11.06 -12.94 0.61
CA LEU A 207 11.11 -12.73 2.05
C LEU A 207 11.61 -11.33 2.43
N ALA A 208 12.69 -10.86 1.79
CA ALA A 208 13.23 -9.53 2.04
C ALA A 208 12.26 -8.42 1.61
N SER A 209 11.61 -8.58 0.45
CA SER A 209 10.63 -7.63 -0.05
C SER A 209 9.39 -7.57 0.84
N ASP A 210 8.91 -8.71 1.36
CA ASP A 210 7.74 -8.76 2.24
C ASP A 210 8.07 -8.13 3.61
N ALA A 211 9.23 -8.46 4.18
CA ALA A 211 9.70 -7.84 5.41
C ALA A 211 9.84 -6.32 5.27
N TYR A 212 10.35 -5.85 4.13
CA TYR A 212 10.43 -4.42 3.83
C TYR A 212 9.04 -3.77 3.70
N SER A 213 8.11 -4.40 2.97
CA SER A 213 6.73 -3.91 2.88
C SER A 213 6.08 -3.81 4.26
N TRP A 214 6.25 -4.81 5.12
CA TRP A 214 5.71 -4.80 6.47
C TRP A 214 6.28 -3.67 7.32
N TYR A 215 7.58 -3.42 7.20
CA TYR A 215 8.23 -2.31 7.87
C TYR A 215 7.67 -0.97 7.40
N ILE A 216 7.52 -0.77 6.08
CA ILE A 216 6.98 0.47 5.52
C ILE A 216 5.52 0.66 5.92
N ASP A 217 4.67 -0.35 5.79
CA ASP A 217 3.26 -0.30 6.19
C ASP A 217 3.09 0.21 7.63
N ARG A 218 3.84 -0.36 8.57
CA ARG A 218 3.80 0.09 9.98
C ARG A 218 4.41 1.47 10.16
N LYS A 219 5.47 1.79 9.43
CA LYS A 219 6.16 3.08 9.54
C LYS A 219 5.22 4.21 9.12
N VAL A 220 4.57 4.10 7.96
CA VAL A 220 3.71 5.16 7.44
C VAL A 220 2.44 5.34 8.28
N ASP A 221 1.86 4.25 8.81
CA ASP A 221 0.71 4.35 9.71
C ASP A 221 1.07 5.05 11.01
N ARG A 222 2.25 4.73 11.57
CA ARG A 222 2.76 5.41 12.77
C ARG A 222 3.06 6.88 12.51
N GLN A 223 3.60 7.22 11.34
CA GLN A 223 3.86 8.62 10.97
C GLN A 223 2.56 9.40 10.79
N ALA A 224 1.56 8.81 10.11
CA ALA A 224 0.24 9.42 9.97
C ALA A 224 -0.45 9.60 11.33
N ALA A 225 -0.43 8.58 12.20
CA ALA A 225 -1.00 8.67 13.54
C ALA A 225 -0.26 9.66 14.46
N ALA A 226 1.04 9.89 14.22
CA ALA A 226 1.82 10.84 15.00
C ALA A 226 1.46 12.31 14.72
N LEU A 227 0.71 12.60 13.65
CA LEU A 227 0.20 13.94 13.36
C LEU A 227 -0.82 14.42 14.40
N GLY A 228 -1.49 13.49 15.11
CA GLY A 228 -2.38 13.83 16.22
C GLY A 228 -3.38 12.72 16.55
N CYS A 229 -4.07 12.88 17.69
CA CYS A 229 -5.08 11.91 18.14
C CYS A 229 -6.19 11.73 17.09
N GLU A 230 -6.60 12.81 16.42
CA GLU A 230 -7.63 12.75 15.38
C GLU A 230 -7.22 11.89 14.18
N TYR A 231 -5.94 11.92 13.80
CA TYR A 231 -5.41 11.05 12.74
C TYR A 231 -5.37 9.59 13.19
N ALA A 232 -4.99 9.32 14.44
CA ALA A 232 -5.00 7.96 14.98
C ALA A 232 -6.43 7.39 15.02
N GLU A 233 -7.42 8.16 15.50
CA GLU A 233 -8.85 7.82 15.48
C GLU A 233 -9.35 7.58 14.05
N GLY A 234 -9.01 8.50 13.13
CA GLY A 234 -9.33 8.38 11.71
C GLY A 234 -8.75 7.11 11.08
N GLY A 235 -7.54 6.73 11.46
CA GLY A 235 -6.92 5.49 11.00
C GLY A 235 -7.62 4.23 11.51
N VAL A 236 -8.05 4.22 12.78
CA VAL A 236 -8.86 3.12 13.33
C VAL A 236 -10.16 2.97 12.55
N GLU A 237 -10.87 4.07 12.29
CA GLU A 237 -12.10 4.06 11.49
C GLU A 237 -11.82 3.56 10.07
N PHE A 238 -10.80 4.10 9.40
CA PHE A 238 -10.41 3.74 8.04
C PHE A 238 -10.22 2.22 7.90
N TYR A 239 -9.40 1.60 8.76
CA TYR A 239 -9.17 0.15 8.69
C TYR A 239 -10.40 -0.66 9.11
N THR A 240 -11.19 -0.16 10.06
CA THR A 240 -12.44 -0.83 10.46
C THR A 240 -13.43 -0.89 9.30
N LYS A 241 -13.60 0.22 8.59
CA LYS A 241 -14.43 0.31 7.39
C LYS A 241 -13.89 -0.58 6.27
N LEU A 242 -12.58 -0.60 6.06
CA LEU A 242 -11.94 -1.50 5.09
C LEU A 242 -12.18 -3.00 5.41
N LEU A 243 -12.09 -3.39 6.68
CA LEU A 243 -12.40 -4.75 7.13
C LEU A 243 -13.88 -5.09 6.94
N GLN A 244 -14.79 -4.16 7.29
CA GLN A 244 -16.24 -4.33 7.07
C GLN A 244 -16.56 -4.51 5.57
N ARG A 245 -15.92 -3.72 4.71
CA ARG A 245 -16.02 -3.84 3.25
C ARG A 245 -15.63 -5.24 2.80
N ASN A 246 -14.47 -5.73 3.25
CA ASN A 246 -13.95 -7.03 2.86
C ASN A 246 -14.82 -8.19 3.39
N ILE A 247 -15.38 -8.07 4.59
CA ILE A 247 -16.35 -9.04 5.13
C ILE A 247 -17.63 -9.06 4.30
N ALA A 248 -18.16 -7.89 3.94
CA ALA A 248 -19.34 -7.78 3.10
C ALA A 248 -19.09 -8.38 1.70
N LEU A 249 -17.95 -8.06 1.09
CA LEU A 249 -17.52 -8.65 -0.19
C LEU A 249 -17.34 -10.16 -0.09
N ARG A 250 -16.78 -10.68 1.01
CA ARG A 250 -16.67 -12.13 1.25
C ARG A 250 -18.04 -12.81 1.17
N SER A 251 -19.05 -12.23 1.82
CA SER A 251 -20.42 -12.75 1.84
C SER A 251 -21.10 -12.62 0.48
N LEU A 252 -20.99 -11.45 -0.17
CA LEU A 252 -21.61 -11.18 -1.47
C LEU A 252 -21.03 -12.03 -2.61
N MET A 253 -19.73 -12.36 -2.56
CA MET A 253 -19.07 -13.21 -3.56
C MET A 253 -19.23 -14.72 -3.30
N GLY A 254 -19.84 -15.12 -2.17
CA GLY A 254 -20.01 -16.53 -1.82
C GLY A 254 -18.68 -17.32 -1.77
N PRO A 255 -18.59 -18.49 -2.42
CA PRO A 255 -17.38 -19.34 -2.39
C PRO A 255 -16.11 -18.64 -2.87
N ASP A 256 -16.21 -17.71 -3.83
CA ASP A 256 -15.04 -16.99 -4.35
C ASP A 256 -14.56 -15.89 -3.40
N GLY A 257 -15.49 -15.27 -2.66
CA GLY A 257 -15.14 -14.39 -1.54
C GLY A 257 -14.36 -15.15 -0.47
N GLY A 258 -14.74 -16.41 -0.27
CA GLY A 258 -14.09 -17.41 0.56
C GLY A 258 -12.56 -17.51 0.36
N LYS A 259 -12.11 -17.35 -0.88
CA LYS A 259 -10.71 -17.46 -1.33
C LYS A 259 -9.94 -16.14 -1.25
N LYS A 260 -10.64 -14.99 -1.27
CA LYS A 260 -10.02 -13.66 -1.32
C LYS A 260 -9.85 -13.05 0.07
N TYR A 261 -10.83 -13.19 0.94
CA TYR A 261 -10.85 -12.54 2.25
C TYR A 261 -11.05 -13.57 3.36
N THR A 262 -10.47 -13.37 4.53
CA THR A 262 -10.72 -14.15 5.74
C THR A 262 -12.09 -13.80 6.34
N ALA A 263 -12.57 -14.61 7.30
CA ALA A 263 -13.79 -14.28 8.06
C ALA A 263 -13.70 -12.95 8.83
N TYR A 264 -12.47 -12.48 9.10
CA TYR A 264 -12.21 -11.21 9.79
C TYR A 264 -12.00 -10.03 8.83
N GLY A 265 -12.02 -10.25 7.51
CA GLY A 265 -11.84 -9.19 6.51
C GLY A 265 -10.40 -8.94 6.05
N ASN A 266 -9.40 -9.68 6.54
CA ASN A 266 -8.04 -9.65 6.00
C ASN A 266 -7.96 -10.34 4.64
N ASP A 267 -7.03 -9.91 3.78
CA ASP A 267 -6.75 -10.58 2.51
C ASP A 267 -6.11 -11.97 2.74
N ILE A 268 -6.53 -12.95 1.94
CA ILE A 268 -5.92 -14.28 1.89
C ILE A 268 -4.89 -14.27 0.78
N HIS A 269 -3.65 -14.61 1.13
CA HIS A 269 -2.60 -14.82 0.15
C HIS A 269 -2.12 -16.27 0.19
N PHE A 270 -1.91 -16.86 -0.99
CA PHE A 270 -1.61 -18.29 -1.11
C PHE A 270 -0.20 -18.66 -0.64
N TRP A 271 0.81 -17.89 -1.05
CA TRP A 271 2.23 -18.22 -0.80
C TRP A 271 3.02 -17.09 -0.14
N ARG A 272 2.55 -15.84 -0.27
CA ARG A 272 3.34 -14.65 0.02
C ARG A 272 2.50 -13.64 0.79
N SER A 273 3.07 -12.92 1.76
CA SER A 273 2.32 -11.94 2.57
C SER A 273 2.88 -10.54 2.31
N PRO A 274 2.48 -9.88 1.22
CA PRO A 274 3.11 -8.65 0.75
C PRO A 274 2.81 -7.42 1.61
N CYS A 275 1.86 -7.50 2.54
CA CYS A 275 1.41 -6.40 3.38
C CYS A 275 1.05 -6.90 4.78
N VAL A 276 1.00 -5.97 5.74
CA VAL A 276 0.56 -6.28 7.10
C VAL A 276 -0.96 -6.52 7.09
N PRO A 277 -1.46 -7.56 7.77
CA PRO A 277 -2.90 -7.78 7.92
C PRO A 277 -3.63 -6.53 8.43
N LEU A 278 -4.76 -6.21 7.80
CA LEU A 278 -5.56 -5.03 8.12
C LEU A 278 -6.01 -4.99 9.59
N THR A 279 -6.29 -6.15 10.19
CA THR A 279 -6.60 -6.25 11.63
C THR A 279 -5.44 -5.77 12.49
N THR A 280 -4.21 -6.18 12.16
CA THR A 280 -3.02 -5.75 12.90
C THR A 280 -2.76 -4.26 12.75
N ARG A 281 -2.95 -3.70 11.54
CA ARG A 281 -2.80 -2.25 11.31
C ARG A 281 -3.82 -1.43 12.13
N ARG A 282 -5.09 -1.87 12.17
CA ARG A 282 -6.12 -1.29 13.04
C ARG A 282 -5.74 -1.36 14.51
N ASP A 283 -5.28 -2.52 14.97
CA ASP A 283 -4.97 -2.74 16.38
C ASP A 283 -3.75 -1.92 16.84
N ASP A 284 -2.72 -1.79 16.00
CA ASP A 284 -1.57 -0.89 16.23
C ASP A 284 -2.01 0.58 16.39
N LEU A 285 -3.01 1.02 15.61
CA LEU A 285 -3.57 2.37 15.71
C LEU A 285 -4.48 2.56 16.92
N LEU A 286 -5.26 1.53 17.30
CA LEU A 286 -6.02 1.52 18.54
C LEU A 286 -5.11 1.67 19.76
N GLU A 287 -3.93 1.03 19.74
CA GLU A 287 -2.91 1.26 20.77
C GLU A 287 -2.37 2.68 20.76
N ALA A 288 -2.19 3.30 19.59
CA ALA A 288 -1.77 4.69 19.48
C ALA A 288 -2.80 5.65 20.10
N VAL A 289 -4.09 5.46 19.83
CA VAL A 289 -5.19 6.24 20.45
C VAL A 289 -5.13 6.13 21.97
N LYS A 290 -5.03 4.91 22.52
CA LYS A 290 -4.92 4.69 23.97
C LYS A 290 -3.71 5.38 24.61
N ARG A 291 -2.61 5.55 23.86
CA ARG A 291 -1.43 6.30 24.33
C ARG A 291 -1.68 7.79 24.40
N PHE A 292 -2.42 8.34 23.44
CA PHE A 292 -2.85 9.75 23.47
C PHE A 292 -3.78 10.01 24.66
N GLU A 293 -4.77 9.14 24.88
CA GLU A 293 -5.71 9.24 26.02
C GLU A 293 -4.96 9.26 27.37
N LYS A 294 -4.03 8.32 27.58
CA LYS A 294 -3.19 8.27 28.80
C LYS A 294 -2.31 9.50 28.99
N THR A 295 -1.88 10.13 27.89
CA THR A 295 -1.05 11.35 27.96
C THR A 295 -1.91 12.58 28.28
N SER A 296 -3.18 12.57 27.89
CA SER A 296 -4.15 13.63 28.19
C SER A 296 -4.73 13.59 29.60
N GLU A 297 -4.64 12.46 30.32
CA GLU A 297 -5.01 12.40 31.74
C GLU A 297 -3.99 13.17 32.59
N PRO A 298 -4.37 14.27 33.27
CA PRO A 298 -3.44 15.02 34.12
C PRO A 298 -3.04 14.17 35.33
N LYS A 299 -1.77 14.23 35.72
CA LYS A 299 -1.17 13.69 36.97
C LYS A 299 -1.79 14.26 38.28
N SER A 300 -3.09 14.49 38.33
CA SER A 300 -3.77 15.20 39.43
C SER A 300 -4.15 14.33 40.63
N VAL A 301 -4.00 13.00 40.56
CA VAL A 301 -4.47 12.10 41.64
C VAL A 301 -3.34 11.62 42.57
N ALA A 302 -2.06 11.86 42.25
CA ALA A 302 -0.94 11.33 43.05
C ALA A 302 -0.42 12.26 44.17
N SER A 303 -0.94 13.48 44.33
CA SER A 303 -0.42 14.45 45.33
C SER A 303 -1.39 14.77 46.47
N ALA A 304 -2.58 14.17 46.52
CA ALA A 304 -3.61 14.50 47.51
C ALA A 304 -3.91 13.31 48.45
N ALA A 305 -2.88 12.76 49.10
CA ALA A 305 -3.06 11.84 50.24
C ALA A 305 -1.78 11.73 51.09
N GLN A 306 -1.41 12.82 51.77
CA GLN A 306 -0.65 12.72 53.02
C GLN A 306 -1.30 13.68 54.03
N PRO A 307 -2.15 13.19 54.95
CA PRO A 307 -2.50 13.95 56.14
C PRO A 307 -1.35 13.88 57.15
N ALA A 308 -1.11 15.03 57.77
CA ALA A 308 -0.18 15.26 58.87
C ALA A 308 -0.60 14.53 60.16
#